data_AF-A0A1V4RNE0-F1
#
_entry.id   AF-A0A1V4RNE0-F1
#
_cell.length_a   1.000
_cell.length_b   1.000
_cell.length_c   1.000
_cell.angle_alpha   90.00
_cell.angle_beta   90.00
_cell.angle_gamma   90.00
#
_symmetry.space_group_name_H-M   'P 1'
#
loop_
_entity.id
_entity.type
_entity.pdbx_description
1 polymer ?
#
loop_
_entity_poly.entity_id
_entity_poly.type
_entity_poly.pdbx_seq_one_letter_code
_entity_poly.pdbx_strand_id
1 'polypeptide(L)'
;MWQGFINFVLGLWLVISGIIVYLQISTNLIVVGILAAIFGLWGSKNWKGWVIGTLGVWIFLSGIVFRLLSSWNFIISGIVIGILGLWCALARNHRMKPPGDTKDWNVLED
;
A
#
# COMPACT_ATOMS: atom_id res chain seq x y z
N MET A 1 -3.34 1.13 10.88
CA MET A 1 -2.05 0.47 11.23
C MET A 1 -1.84 -0.75 10.33
N TRP A 2 -2.74 -1.73 10.37
CA TRP A 2 -2.59 -3.01 9.66
C TRP A 2 -2.68 -2.91 8.12
N GLN A 3 -3.61 -2.15 7.55
CA GLN A 3 -3.73 -2.03 6.07
C GLN A 3 -2.51 -1.40 5.37
N GLY A 4 -1.93 -0.34 5.94
CA GLY A 4 -0.71 0.27 5.37
C GLY A 4 0.48 -0.69 5.43
N PHE A 5 0.58 -1.48 6.50
CA PHE A 5 1.59 -2.53 6.64
C PHE A 5 1.37 -3.68 5.64
N ILE A 6 0.12 -4.14 5.44
CA ILE A 6 -0.19 -5.12 4.38
C ILE A 6 0.21 -4.59 3.01
N ASN A 7 -0.14 -3.34 2.68
CA ASN A 7 0.21 -2.75 1.39
C ASN A 7 1.74 -2.64 1.22
N PHE A 8 2.48 -2.34 2.30
CA PHE A 8 3.94 -2.38 2.30
C PHE A 8 4.49 -3.78 2.03
N VAL A 9 3.98 -4.81 2.73
CA VAL A 9 4.38 -6.21 2.53
C VAL A 9 4.04 -6.68 1.12
N LEU A 10 2.86 -6.33 0.59
CA LEU A 10 2.46 -6.63 -0.79
C LEU A 10 3.35 -5.92 -1.81
N GLY A 11 3.72 -4.67 -1.57
CA GLY A 11 4.68 -3.93 -2.39
C GLY A 11 6.05 -4.60 -2.40
N LEU A 12 6.56 -4.98 -1.23
CA LEU A 12 7.83 -5.68 -1.08
C LEU A 12 7.79 -7.05 -1.79
N TRP A 13 6.69 -7.78 -1.66
CA TRP A 13 6.47 -9.06 -2.33
C TRP A 13 6.48 -8.91 -3.87
N LEU A 14 5.90 -7.82 -4.40
CA LEU A 14 5.94 -7.51 -5.83
C LEU A 14 7.34 -7.19 -6.32
N VAL A 15 8.15 -6.47 -5.53
CA VAL A 15 9.56 -6.22 -5.87
C VAL A 15 10.34 -7.53 -5.92
N ILE A 16 10.17 -8.41 -4.92
CA ILE A 16 10.82 -9.72 -4.89
C ILE A 16 10.36 -10.59 -6.06
N SER A 17 9.07 -10.59 -6.39
CA SER A 17 8.51 -11.32 -7.54
C SER A 17 9.00 -10.76 -8.88
N GLY A 18 9.29 -9.46 -8.95
CA GLY A 18 9.89 -8.84 -10.13
C GLY A 18 11.35 -9.25 -10.35
N ILE A 19 12.09 -9.50 -9.27
CA ILE A 19 13.51 -9.92 -9.31
C ILE A 19 13.64 -11.43 -9.58
N ILE A 20 12.77 -12.24 -8.96
CA ILE A 20 12.82 -13.69 -9.10
C ILE A 20 11.82 -14.16 -10.17
N VAL A 21 12.32 -14.47 -11.36
CA VAL A 21 11.51 -14.91 -12.51
C VAL A 21 10.66 -16.16 -12.20
N TYR A 22 11.16 -17.08 -11.37
CA TYR A 22 10.39 -18.26 -10.92
C TYR A 22 9.12 -17.93 -10.12
N LEU A 23 9.03 -16.74 -9.54
CA LEU A 23 7.86 -16.27 -8.79
C LEU A 23 6.85 -15.52 -9.68
N GLN A 24 7.17 -15.27 -10.96
CA GLN A 24 6.31 -14.57 -11.93
C GLN A 24 5.23 -15.48 -12.55
N ILE A 25 4.82 -16.52 -11.82
CA ILE A 25 3.72 -17.39 -12.23
C ILE A 25 2.43 -16.55 -12.22
N SER A 26 1.67 -16.60 -13.32
CA SER A 26 0.42 -15.84 -13.52
C SER A 26 -0.50 -15.90 -12.30
N THR A 27 -0.69 -17.08 -11.72
CA THR A 27 -1.53 -17.28 -10.53
C THR A 27 -1.06 -16.47 -9.32
N ASN A 28 0.25 -16.41 -9.07
CA ASN A 28 0.80 -15.65 -7.94
C ASN A 28 0.55 -14.15 -8.11
N LEU A 29 0.77 -13.64 -9.32
CA LEU A 29 0.60 -12.22 -9.64
C LEU A 29 -0.88 -11.80 -9.60
N ILE A 30 -1.77 -12.68 -10.05
CA ILE A 30 -3.22 -12.48 -9.96
C ILE A 30 -3.65 -12.32 -8.49
N VAL A 31 -3.22 -13.24 -7.62
CA VAL A 31 -3.58 -13.20 -6.19
C VAL A 31 -3.03 -11.94 -5.53
N VAL A 32 -1.74 -11.63 -5.74
CA VAL A 32 -1.11 -10.44 -5.14
C VAL A 32 -1.75 -9.15 -5.66
N GLY A 33 -2.07 -9.08 -6.96
CA GLY A 33 -2.75 -7.94 -7.58
C GLY A 33 -4.15 -7.71 -7.01
N ILE A 34 -4.94 -8.78 -6.83
CA ILE A 34 -6.27 -8.69 -6.19
C ILE A 34 -6.15 -8.18 -4.76
N LEU A 35 -5.23 -8.74 -3.97
CA LEU A 35 -5.03 -8.32 -2.58
C LEU A 35 -4.63 -6.84 -2.53
N ALA A 36 -3.69 -6.40 -3.37
CA ALA A 36 -3.28 -5.00 -3.44
C ALA A 36 -4.43 -4.07 -3.87
N ALA A 37 -5.26 -4.50 -4.83
CA ALA A 37 -6.42 -3.74 -5.28
C ALA A 37 -7.46 -3.56 -4.16
N ILE A 38 -7.83 -4.66 -3.49
CA ILE A 38 -8.82 -4.66 -2.40
C ILE A 38 -8.29 -3.83 -1.23
N PHE A 39 -7.08 -4.10 -0.74
CA PHE A 39 -6.55 -3.38 0.42
C PHE A 39 -6.18 -1.91 0.12
N GLY A 40 -5.82 -1.60 -1.13
CA GLY A 40 -5.59 -0.23 -1.60
C GLY A 40 -6.88 0.60 -1.63
N LEU A 41 -7.93 0.08 -2.26
CA LEU A 41 -9.21 0.78 -2.43
C LEU A 41 -10.08 0.79 -1.18
N TRP A 42 -10.08 -0.29 -0.40
CA TRP A 42 -10.90 -0.41 0.80
C TRP A 42 -10.30 0.34 1.99
N GLY A 43 -8.97 0.37 2.10
CA GLY A 43 -8.30 0.84 3.29
C GLY A 43 -8.06 2.34 3.41
N SER A 44 -8.13 3.09 2.30
CA SER A 44 -7.74 4.50 2.33
C SER A 44 -8.60 5.35 1.40
N LYS A 45 -9.42 6.22 2.00
CA LYS A 45 -10.18 7.29 1.31
C LYS A 45 -9.28 8.41 0.75
N ASN A 46 -7.96 8.26 0.84
CA ASN A 46 -6.98 9.23 0.35
C ASN A 46 -6.51 8.85 -1.04
N TRP A 47 -5.99 9.84 -1.79
CA TRP A 47 -5.41 9.65 -3.12
C TRP A 47 -4.35 8.54 -3.18
N LYS A 48 -3.62 8.31 -2.08
CA LYS A 48 -2.62 7.24 -1.93
C LYS A 48 -3.24 5.84 -2.07
N GLY A 49 -4.43 5.63 -1.51
CA GLY A 49 -5.17 4.37 -1.62
C GLY A 49 -5.62 4.09 -3.05
N TRP A 50 -6.08 5.13 -3.74
CA TRP A 50 -6.41 5.06 -5.16
C TRP A 50 -5.19 4.65 -6.01
N VAL A 51 -4.02 5.24 -5.80
CA VAL A 51 -2.80 4.86 -6.54
C VAL A 51 -2.41 3.40 -6.27
N ILE A 52 -2.42 2.96 -5.00
CA ILE A 52 -2.13 1.56 -4.64
C ILE A 52 -3.15 0.62 -5.27
N GLY A 53 -4.44 0.99 -5.22
CA GLY A 53 -5.54 0.23 -5.78
C GLY A 53 -5.43 0.07 -7.29
N THR A 54 -5.22 1.16 -8.02
CA THR A 54 -5.05 1.17 -9.47
C THR A 54 -3.82 0.36 -9.89
N LEU A 55 -2.69 0.47 -9.16
CA LEU A 55 -1.52 -0.37 -9.41
C LEU A 55 -1.78 -1.85 -9.11
N GLY A 56 -2.56 -2.17 -8.07
CA GLY A 56 -3.00 -3.54 -7.81
C GLY A 56 -3.85 -4.13 -8.95
N VAL A 57 -4.79 -3.34 -9.48
CA VAL A 57 -5.60 -3.73 -10.65
C VAL A 57 -4.73 -3.91 -11.89
N TRP A 58 -3.72 -3.05 -12.09
CA TRP A 58 -2.77 -3.17 -13.18
C TRP A 58 -1.95 -4.47 -13.10
N ILE A 59 -1.48 -4.83 -11.91
CA ILE A 59 -0.77 -6.10 -11.65
C ILE A 59 -1.67 -7.30 -11.91
N PHE A 60 -2.93 -7.24 -11.47
CA PHE A 60 -3.93 -8.28 -11.73
C PHE A 60 -4.14 -8.49 -13.23
N LEU A 61 -4.32 -7.41 -14.00
CA LEU A 61 -4.41 -7.46 -15.47
C LEU A 61 -3.14 -8.03 -16.10
N SER A 62 -1.96 -7.69 -15.56
CA SER A 62 -0.67 -8.22 -16.03
C SER A 62 -0.53 -9.72 -15.76
N GLY A 63 -1.13 -10.24 -14.69
CA GLY A 63 -1.16 -11.67 -14.39
C GLY A 63 -2.08 -12.46 -15.33
N ILE A 64 -3.14 -11.83 -15.86
CA ILE A 64 -4.06 -12.44 -16.83
C ILE A 64 -3.48 -12.39 -18.25
N VAL A 65 -2.90 -11.26 -18.63
CA VAL A 65 -2.38 -11.04 -19.97
C VAL A 65 -0.88 -11.33 -19.99
N PHE A 66 -0.52 -12.53 -20.45
CA PHE A 66 0.88 -12.99 -20.46
C PHE A 66 1.85 -12.04 -21.20
N ARG A 67 1.33 -11.28 -22.17
CA ARG A 67 2.10 -10.30 -22.96
C ARG A 67 2.50 -9.05 -22.16
N LEU A 68 1.86 -8.81 -21.02
CA LEU A 68 2.12 -7.68 -20.11
C LEU A 68 3.02 -8.07 -18.93
N LEU A 69 3.44 -9.35 -18.82
CA LEU A 69 4.43 -9.84 -17.86
C LEU A 69 5.81 -9.28 -18.19
N SER A 70 6.11 -8.09 -17.66
CA SER A 70 7.45 -7.51 -17.70
C SER A 70 7.99 -7.35 -16.29
N SER A 71 9.15 -7.95 -16.00
CA SER A 71 9.83 -7.87 -14.70
C SER A 71 9.96 -6.43 -14.20
N TRP A 72 10.23 -5.49 -15.10
CA TRP A 72 10.33 -4.07 -14.79
C TRP A 72 9.02 -3.46 -14.30
N ASN A 73 7.88 -3.86 -14.89
CA ASN A 73 6.57 -3.36 -14.46
C ASN A 73 6.28 -3.79 -13.02
N PHE A 74 6.65 -5.01 -12.65
CA PHE A 74 6.47 -5.53 -11.29
C PHE A 74 7.35 -4.81 -10.27
N ILE A 75 8.63 -4.59 -10.61
CA ILE A 75 9.56 -3.87 -9.75
C ILE A 75 9.08 -2.44 -9.49
N ILE A 76 8.75 -1.70 -10.55
CA ILE A 76 8.32 -0.29 -10.44
C ILE A 76 7.02 -0.20 -9.64
N SER A 77 6.03 -1.03 -9.97
CA SER A 77 4.74 -1.05 -9.25
C SER A 77 4.91 -1.44 -7.79
N GLY A 78 5.76 -2.44 -7.51
CA GLY A 78 6.06 -2.89 -6.15
C GLY A 78 6.75 -1.81 -5.31
N ILE A 79 7.70 -1.08 -5.89
CA ILE A 79 8.38 0.05 -5.23
C ILE A 79 7.36 1.14 -4.90
N VAL A 80 6.51 1.53 -5.85
CA VAL A 80 5.51 2.59 -5.64
C VAL A 80 4.49 2.18 -4.58
N ILE A 81 3.95 0.97 -4.65
CA ILE A 81 3.02 0.43 -3.66
C ILE A 81 3.71 0.35 -2.28
N GLY A 82 4.96 -0.10 -2.22
CA GLY A 82 5.74 -0.21 -1.00
C GLY A 82 5.96 1.14 -0.34
N ILE A 83 6.48 2.13 -1.07
CA ILE A 83 6.74 3.48 -0.53
C ILE A 83 5.45 4.14 -0.06
N LEU A 84 4.38 4.07 -0.85
CA LEU A 84 3.09 4.66 -0.48
C LEU A 84 2.45 3.93 0.72
N GLY A 85 2.55 2.60 0.78
CA GLY A 85 2.09 1.79 1.90
C GLY A 85 2.82 2.14 3.19
N LEU A 86 4.15 2.23 3.13
CA LEU A 86 5.00 2.61 4.27
C LEU A 86 4.70 4.04 4.73
N TRP A 87 4.54 4.98 3.81
CA TRP A 87 4.15 6.36 4.14
C TRP A 87 2.80 6.38 4.86
N CYS A 88 1.82 5.60 4.38
CA CYS A 88 0.50 5.53 4.98
C CYS A 88 0.54 4.89 6.38
N ALA A 89 1.46 3.95 6.61
CA ALA A 89 1.70 3.36 7.93
C ALA A 89 2.33 4.37 8.90
N LEU A 90 3.35 5.14 8.46
CA LEU A 90 4.10 6.09 9.29
C LEU A 90 3.32 7.38 9.60
N ALA A 91 2.58 7.93 8.62
CA ALA A 91 1.96 9.26 8.73
C ALA A 91 0.85 9.39 9.81
N ARG A 92 0.30 8.28 10.33
CA ARG A 92 -0.70 8.33 11.43
C ARG A 92 -0.09 8.20 12.83
N ASN A 93 1.17 7.79 12.97
CA ASN A 93 1.84 7.74 14.28
C ASN A 93 2.11 9.14 14.87
N HIS A 94 2.23 10.17 14.02
CA HIS A 94 2.47 11.54 14.47
C HIS A 94 1.22 12.31 14.93
N ARG A 95 0.03 11.68 14.95
CA ARG A 95 -1.23 12.31 15.43
C ARG A 95 -1.67 11.86 16.81
N MET A 96 -0.79 11.27 17.61
CA MET A 96 -1.06 11.16 19.04
C MET A 96 -0.81 12.53 19.67
N LYS A 97 -1.88 13.32 19.81
CA LYS A 97 -1.90 14.47 20.74
C LYS A 97 -1.54 13.88 22.12
N PRO A 98 -0.47 14.35 22.80
CA PRO A 98 -0.15 13.85 24.12
C PRO A 98 -1.37 14.04 25.03
N PRO A 99 -1.78 13.03 25.83
CA PRO A 99 -2.85 13.19 26.79
C PRO A 99 -2.35 14.12 27.90
N GLY A 100 -2.67 15.41 27.80
CA GLY A 100 -2.24 16.39 28.81
C GLY A 100 -2.27 17.86 28.40
N ASP A 101 -3.09 18.26 27.43
CA ASP A 101 -3.29 19.68 27.11
C ASP A 101 -4.77 20.07 27.20
N THR A 102 -5.31 19.83 28.39
CA THR A 102 -6.47 20.54 28.95
C THR A 102 -5.93 21.40 30.08
N LYS A 103 -5.15 22.42 29.74
CA LYS A 103 -5.09 23.56 30.64
C LYS A 103 -6.24 24.48 30.27
N ASP A 104 -7.39 24.15 30.82
CA ASP A 104 -8.50 25.09 30.97
C ASP A 104 -8.03 26.19 31.93
N TRP A 105 -7.28 27.16 31.40
CA TRP A 105 -6.87 28.35 32.13
C TRP A 105 -8.01 29.36 32.31
N ASN A 106 -9.21 29.04 31.78
CA ASN A 106 -10.38 29.92 31.80
C ASN A 106 -11.29 29.69 33.02
N VAL A 107 -10.78 29.09 34.10
CA VAL A 107 -11.56 28.84 35.34
C VAL A 107 -11.01 29.68 36.52
N LEU A 108 -10.09 30.61 36.27
CA LEU A 108 -9.51 31.47 37.32
C LEU A 108 -9.77 32.96 37.11
N GLU A 109 -10.60 33.36 36.13
CA GLU A 109 -11.04 34.74 35.98
C GLU A 109 -12.57 34.80 35.93
N ASP A 110 -13.10 35.45 36.97
CA ASP A 110 -14.46 35.98 37.21
C ASP A 110 -15.48 35.10 37.97
#